data_AF-A0A0U0ZFL3-F1
#
_entry.id   AF-A0A0U0ZFL3-F1
#
_cell.length_a   1.000
_cell.length_b   1.000
_cell.length_c   1.000
_cell.angle_alpha   90.00
_cell.angle_beta   90.00
_cell.angle_gamma   90.00
#
_symmetry.space_group_name_H-M   'P 1'
#
loop_
_entity.id
_entity.type
_entity.pdbx_description
1 polymer ?
#
loop_
_entity_poly.entity_id
_entity_poly.type
_entity_poly.pdbx_seq_one_letter_code
_entity_poly.pdbx_strand_id
1 'polypeptide(L)'
;MADPARARRLAKRIGAIVASAIEYEIKDPRLTMVTVTDTRVTNDLHDATVYYTVMGQTFSDEPDFAGAAAALDKAKGVLRTKVGAGTGVRFTPTLTFVLDTMADSARHMEELLDRTRAADAALAEVRQGAVHAGDADPYKESAAGEPAAYEDDERRPD
;
A
#
# COMPACT_ATOMS: atom_id res chain seq x y z
N MET A 1 -0.65 13.18 28.36
CA MET A 1 -1.01 12.73 27.00
C MET A 1 0.28 12.54 26.23
N ALA A 2 0.50 11.38 25.63
CA ALA A 2 1.71 11.10 24.85
C ALA A 2 1.83 12.08 23.67
N ASP A 3 3.03 12.60 23.41
CA ASP A 3 3.32 13.45 22.26
C ASP A 3 3.69 12.56 21.05
N PRO A 4 2.78 12.35 20.08
CA PRO A 4 3.07 11.53 18.90
C PRO A 4 4.21 12.12 18.05
N ALA A 5 4.45 13.44 18.10
CA ALA A 5 5.58 14.05 17.41
C ALA A 5 6.91 13.66 18.09
N ARG A 6 6.93 13.51 19.42
CA ARG A 6 8.09 13.00 20.16
C ARG A 6 8.39 11.55 19.80
N ALA A 7 7.37 10.68 19.76
CA ALA A 7 7.54 9.29 19.35
C ALA A 7 8.12 9.19 17.94
N ARG A 8 7.61 9.97 16.98
CA ARG A 8 8.14 10.03 15.60
C ARG A 8 9.59 10.50 15.53
N ARG A 9 9.96 11.56 16.27
CA ARG A 9 11.36 12.05 16.31
C ARG A 9 12.29 11.00 16.89
N LEU A 10 11.87 10.31 17.96
CA LEU A 10 12.65 9.24 18.57
C LEU A 10 12.80 8.07 17.61
N ALA A 11 11.72 7.64 16.97
CA ALA A 11 11.71 6.55 16.00
C ALA A 11 12.71 6.78 14.86
N LYS A 12 12.70 7.97 14.24
CA LYS A 12 13.65 8.35 13.18
C LYS A 12 15.11 8.27 13.66
N ARG A 13 15.37 8.71 14.89
CA ARG A 13 16.73 8.68 15.47
C ARG A 13 17.17 7.26 15.82
N ILE A 14 16.28 6.43 16.34
CA ILE A 14 16.53 5.01 16.60
C ILE A 14 16.89 4.30 15.29
N GLY A 15 16.07 4.46 14.25
CA GLY A 15 16.31 3.82 12.95
C GLY A 15 17.68 4.18 12.37
N ALA A 16 18.05 5.47 12.40
CA ALA A 16 19.36 5.93 11.94
C ALA A 16 20.53 5.33 12.73
N ILE A 17 20.43 5.26 14.06
CA ILE A 17 21.47 4.67 14.91
C ILE A 17 21.59 3.17 14.67
N VAL A 18 20.46 2.46 14.57
CA VAL A 18 20.44 1.01 14.34
C VAL A 18 21.03 0.69 12.97
N ALA A 19 20.63 1.40 11.91
CA ALA A 19 21.17 1.23 10.57
C ALA A 19 22.70 1.43 10.55
N SER A 20 23.18 2.54 11.13
CA SER A 20 24.61 2.85 11.20
C SER A 20 25.40 1.82 12.01
N ALA A 21 24.85 1.34 13.13
CA ALA A 21 25.49 0.33 13.96
C ALA A 21 25.56 -1.03 13.25
N ILE A 22 24.52 -1.42 12.50
CA ILE A 22 24.53 -2.63 11.68
C ILE A 22 25.61 -2.52 10.59
N GLU A 23 25.70 -1.38 9.91
CA GLU A 23 26.61 -1.20 8.78
C GLU A 23 28.09 -1.14 9.20
N TYR A 24 28.41 -0.45 10.30
CA TYR A 24 29.81 -0.12 10.61
C TYR A 24 30.36 -0.77 11.89
N GLU A 25 29.51 -1.19 12.82
CA GLU A 25 29.95 -1.61 14.15
C GLU A 25 29.80 -3.12 14.40
N ILE A 26 28.80 -3.76 13.79
CA ILE A 26 28.53 -5.18 14.01
C ILE A 26 29.20 -6.03 12.94
N LYS A 27 30.17 -6.84 13.36
CA LYS A 27 30.92 -7.77 12.49
C LYS A 27 30.23 -9.14 12.40
N ASP A 28 28.97 -9.17 12.02
CA ASP A 28 28.25 -10.42 11.72
C ASP A 28 27.96 -10.50 10.22
N PRO A 29 28.53 -11.47 9.48
CA PRO A 29 28.29 -11.62 8.03
C PRO A 29 26.82 -11.75 7.65
N ARG A 30 25.97 -12.24 8.57
CA ARG A 30 24.53 -12.39 8.34
C ARG A 30 23.79 -11.07 8.31
N LEU A 31 24.40 -9.99 8.81
CA LEU A 31 23.82 -8.64 8.82
C LEU A 31 24.27 -7.79 7.64
N THR A 32 25.23 -8.25 6.83
CA THR A 32 25.79 -7.47 5.72
C THR A 32 24.74 -7.02 4.69
N MET A 33 23.70 -7.83 4.48
CA MET A 33 22.63 -7.53 3.52
C MET A 33 21.33 -7.06 4.19
N VAL A 34 21.39 -6.69 5.47
CA VAL A 34 20.23 -6.21 6.23
C VAL A 34 20.11 -4.70 6.07
N THR A 35 18.96 -4.23 5.61
CA THR A 35 18.63 -2.80 5.51
C THR A 35 17.46 -2.46 6.42
N VAL A 36 17.59 -1.39 7.21
CA VAL A 36 16.47 -0.86 8.01
C VAL A 36 15.57 -0.01 7.11
N THR A 37 14.28 -0.36 7.04
CA THR A 37 13.31 0.32 6.17
C THR A 37 12.50 1.38 6.91
N ASP A 38 12.04 1.06 8.11
CA ASP A 38 11.28 1.97 8.96
C ASP A 38 11.51 1.67 10.44
N THR A 39 11.11 2.59 11.31
CA THR A 39 11.08 2.36 12.76
C THR A 39 9.85 3.03 13.35
N ARG A 40 9.17 2.32 14.24
CA ARG A 40 8.01 2.82 14.98
C ARG A 40 8.24 2.71 16.47
N VAL A 41 7.76 3.69 17.20
CA VAL A 41 7.86 3.73 18.67
C VAL A 41 6.46 3.90 19.22
N THR A 42 6.15 3.16 20.28
CA THR A 42 4.88 3.28 20.99
C THR A 42 4.73 4.67 21.60
N ASN A 43 3.49 5.09 21.85
CA ASN A 43 3.20 6.43 22.37
C ASN A 43 3.79 6.66 23.77
N ASP A 44 3.96 5.60 24.56
CA ASP A 44 4.62 5.65 25.88
C ASP A 44 6.15 5.59 25.80
N LEU A 45 6.72 5.45 24.59
CA LEU A 45 8.15 5.40 24.31
C LEU A 45 8.88 4.20 24.92
N HIS A 46 8.16 3.16 25.36
CA HIS A 46 8.77 1.99 26.00
C HIS A 46 9.20 0.93 24.98
N ASP A 47 8.55 0.85 23.82
CA ASP A 47 8.83 -0.15 22.80
C ASP A 47 9.10 0.49 21.45
N ALA A 48 10.09 -0.05 20.74
CA ALA A 48 10.44 0.34 19.39
C ALA A 48 10.47 -0.90 18.47
N THR A 49 9.70 -0.85 17.40
CA THR A 49 9.73 -1.84 16.32
C THR A 49 10.57 -1.30 15.17
N VAL A 50 11.65 -2.01 14.85
CA VAL A 50 12.53 -1.72 13.72
C VAL A 50 12.16 -2.68 12.59
N TYR A 51 11.73 -2.11 11.47
CA TYR A 51 11.43 -2.87 10.26
C TYR A 51 12.69 -2.98 9.41
N TYR A 52 12.94 -4.18 8.90
CA TYR A 52 14.12 -4.44 8.10
C TYR A 52 13.79 -5.34 6.90
N THR A 53 14.60 -5.23 5.86
CA THR A 53 14.58 -6.16 4.74
C THR A 53 15.96 -6.80 4.59
N VAL A 54 16.01 -7.96 3.91
CA VAL A 54 17.23 -8.70 3.63
C VAL A 54 17.33 -8.87 2.12
N MET A 55 18.51 -8.59 1.57
CA MET A 55 18.78 -8.82 0.15
C MET A 55 19.70 -10.04 -0.02
N GLY A 56 19.56 -10.76 -1.13
CA GLY A 56 20.53 -11.77 -1.55
C GLY A 56 21.86 -11.11 -1.95
N GLN A 57 22.98 -11.85 -1.82
CA GLN A 57 24.31 -11.34 -2.20
C GLN A 57 24.35 -10.90 -3.66
N THR A 58 23.65 -11.63 -4.52
CA THR A 58 23.32 -11.24 -5.89
C THR A 58 21.81 -11.14 -6.06
N PHE A 59 21.36 -10.50 -7.14
CA PHE A 59 19.94 -10.37 -7.48
C PHE A 59 19.20 -11.71 -7.67
N SER A 60 19.95 -12.78 -7.91
CA SER A 60 19.44 -14.15 -8.10
C SER A 60 19.47 -15.00 -6.83
N ASP A 61 20.14 -14.54 -5.77
CA ASP A 61 20.24 -15.31 -4.53
C ASP A 61 19.04 -15.08 -3.63
N GLU A 62 18.54 -16.15 -3.03
CA GLU A 62 17.48 -16.06 -2.03
C GLU A 62 18.03 -15.38 -0.74
N PRO A 63 17.34 -14.37 -0.18
CA PRO A 63 17.76 -13.75 1.06
C PRO A 63 17.71 -14.71 2.26
N ASP A 64 18.74 -14.69 3.12
CA ASP A 64 18.75 -15.47 4.37
C ASP A 64 17.99 -14.74 5.49
N PHE A 65 16.66 -14.80 5.44
CA PHE A 65 15.81 -14.16 6.44
C PHE A 65 16.00 -14.73 7.85
N ALA A 66 16.19 -16.04 7.97
CA ALA A 66 16.31 -16.72 9.26
C ALA A 66 17.65 -16.40 9.93
N GLY A 67 18.75 -16.42 9.17
CA GLY A 67 20.07 -16.03 9.64
C GLY A 67 20.12 -14.57 10.07
N ALA A 68 19.53 -13.66 9.28
CA ALA A 68 19.40 -12.25 9.62
C ALA A 68 18.60 -12.04 10.92
N ALA A 69 17.44 -12.70 11.06
CA ALA A 69 16.61 -12.61 12.27
C ALA A 69 17.38 -13.07 13.52
N ALA A 70 18.07 -14.21 13.45
CA ALA A 70 18.88 -14.72 14.54
C ALA A 70 20.05 -13.79 14.91
N ALA A 71 20.70 -13.20 13.91
CA ALA A 71 21.80 -12.27 14.12
C ALA A 71 21.31 -10.95 14.75
N LEU A 72 20.17 -10.41 14.31
CA LEU A 72 19.54 -9.23 14.91
C LEU A 72 19.12 -9.48 16.36
N ASP A 73 18.57 -10.65 16.68
CA ASP A 73 18.20 -11.00 18.05
C ASP A 73 19.43 -11.07 18.96
N LYS A 74 20.52 -11.68 18.47
CA LYS A 74 21.81 -11.70 19.18
C LYS A 74 22.40 -10.30 19.36
N ALA A 75 22.27 -9.42 18.37
CA ALA A 75 22.77 -8.05 18.41
C ALA A 75 21.89 -7.08 19.21
N LYS A 76 20.67 -7.49 19.59
CA LYS A 76 19.65 -6.65 20.25
C LYS A 76 20.19 -5.87 21.45
N GLY A 77 20.98 -6.52 22.32
CA GLY A 77 21.55 -5.87 23.50
C GLY A 77 22.56 -4.77 23.17
N VAL A 78 23.43 -5.02 22.19
CA VAL A 78 24.43 -4.05 21.71
C VAL A 78 23.73 -2.87 21.03
N LEU A 79 22.78 -3.17 20.14
CA LEU A 79 21.98 -2.16 19.45
C LEU A 79 21.21 -1.29 20.43
N ARG A 80 20.57 -1.88 21.46
CA ARG A 80 19.88 -1.12 22.50
C ARG A 80 20.84 -0.19 23.25
N THR A 81 22.03 -0.67 23.59
CA THR A 81 23.06 0.16 24.25
C THR A 81 23.46 1.37 23.39
N LYS A 82 23.67 1.14 22.08
CA LYS A 82 24.01 2.20 21.13
C LYS A 82 22.89 3.21 20.96
N VAL A 83 21.65 2.74 20.87
CA VAL A 83 20.46 3.60 20.84
C VAL A 83 20.39 4.48 22.09
N GLY A 84 20.59 3.91 23.28
CA GLY A 84 20.60 4.67 24.53
C GLY A 84 21.65 5.78 24.51
N ALA A 85 22.89 5.45 24.10
CA ALA A 85 23.97 6.41 23.98
C ALA A 85 23.71 7.50 22.93
N GLY A 86 23.19 7.14 21.76
CA GLY A 86 22.97 8.07 20.64
C GLY A 86 21.71 8.92 20.77
N THR A 87 20.75 8.53 21.60
CA THR A 87 19.51 9.28 21.84
C THR A 87 19.52 10.08 23.14
N GLY A 88 20.29 9.65 24.16
CA GLY A 88 20.35 10.32 25.47
C GLY A 88 19.07 10.20 26.30
N VAL A 89 18.21 9.23 25.99
CA VAL A 89 16.95 9.00 26.71
C VAL A 89 17.21 8.33 28.06
N ARG A 90 16.42 8.71 29.08
CA ARG A 90 16.47 8.09 30.41
C ARG A 90 16.12 6.60 30.35
N PHE A 91 15.10 6.25 29.57
CA PHE A 91 14.67 4.88 29.35
C PHE A 91 14.84 4.57 27.87
N THR A 92 15.74 3.66 27.57
CA THR A 92 15.93 3.20 26.19
C THR A 92 14.84 2.18 25.85
N PRO A 93 14.08 2.37 24.76
CA PRO A 93 13.02 1.45 24.40
C PRO A 93 13.52 0.02 24.17
N THR A 94 12.66 -0.96 24.39
CA THR A 94 12.92 -2.34 23.97
C THR A 94 12.86 -2.41 22.44
N LEU A 95 13.89 -2.99 21.83
CA LEU A 95 13.95 -3.15 20.37
C LEU A 95 13.34 -4.48 19.97
N THR A 96 12.39 -4.44 19.03
CA THR A 96 11.82 -5.60 18.34
C THR A 96 12.12 -5.46 16.85
N PHE A 97 12.51 -6.55 16.20
CA PHE A 97 12.84 -6.58 14.78
C PHE A 97 11.76 -7.33 14.01
N VAL A 98 11.26 -6.73 12.92
CA VAL A 98 10.20 -7.30 12.09
C VAL A 98 10.61 -7.20 10.63
N LEU A 99 10.48 -8.30 9.90
CA LEU A 99 10.74 -8.31 8.46
C LEU A 99 9.69 -7.46 7.74
N ASP A 100 10.15 -6.60 6.85
CA ASP A 100 9.31 -5.75 6.02
C ASP A 100 8.87 -6.50 4.77
N THR A 101 7.59 -6.89 4.72
CA THR A 101 6.97 -7.57 3.58
C THR A 101 6.36 -6.58 2.56
N MET A 102 6.55 -5.27 2.74
CA MET A 102 5.94 -4.28 1.84
C MET A 102 6.48 -4.35 0.40
N ALA A 103 7.73 -4.76 0.21
CA ALA A 103 8.32 -4.92 -1.12
C ALA A 103 7.56 -5.97 -1.97
N ASP A 104 7.18 -7.11 -1.40
CA ASP A 104 6.40 -8.13 -2.09
C ASP A 104 4.98 -7.65 -2.40
N SER A 105 4.39 -6.88 -1.47
CA SER A 105 3.03 -6.34 -1.63
C SER A 105 2.95 -5.31 -2.76
N ALA A 106 3.99 -4.48 -2.94
CA ALA A 106 4.06 -3.49 -4.02
C ALA A 106 4.08 -4.15 -5.40
N ARG A 107 4.92 -5.18 -5.59
CA ARG A 107 5.01 -5.93 -6.85
C ARG A 107 3.68 -6.58 -7.22
N HIS A 108 3.00 -7.19 -6.24
CA HIS A 108 1.69 -7.79 -6.46
C HIS A 108 0.63 -6.76 -6.87
N MET A 109 0.68 -5.56 -6.29
CA MET A 109 -0.22 -4.47 -6.63
C MET A 109 0.04 -3.92 -8.05
N GLU A 110 1.29 -3.79 -8.46
CA GLU A 110 1.65 -3.44 -9.85
C GLU A 110 1.11 -4.47 -10.84
N GLU A 111 1.28 -5.76 -10.56
CA GLU A 111 0.76 -6.83 -11.41
C GLU A 111 -0.77 -6.80 -11.53
N LEU A 112 -1.48 -6.48 -10.43
CA LEU A 112 -2.93 -6.29 -10.44
C LEU A 112 -3.34 -5.08 -11.28
N LEU A 113 -2.63 -3.95 -11.15
CA LEU A 113 -2.90 -2.73 -11.91
C LEU A 113 -2.67 -2.96 -13.41
N ASP A 114 -1.58 -3.62 -13.79
CA ASP A 114 -1.27 -3.90 -15.18
C ASP A 114 -2.29 -4.85 -15.82
N ARG A 115 -2.72 -5.90 -15.10
CA ARG A 115 -3.83 -6.76 -15.54
C ARG A 115 -5.13 -5.99 -15.73
N THR A 116 -5.45 -5.08 -14.82
CA THR A 116 -6.68 -4.27 -14.88
C THR A 116 -6.63 -3.33 -16.08
N ARG A 117 -5.51 -2.63 -16.31
CA ARG A 117 -5.30 -1.76 -17.48
C ARG A 117 -5.46 -2.52 -18.79
N ALA A 118 -4.91 -3.73 -18.88
CA ALA A 118 -5.02 -4.57 -20.07
C ALA A 118 -6.48 -4.98 -20.34
N ALA A 119 -7.23 -5.34 -19.30
CA ALA A 119 -8.64 -5.70 -19.41
C ALA A 119 -9.52 -4.50 -19.84
N ASP A 120 -9.27 -3.32 -19.26
CA ASP A 120 -9.99 -2.09 -19.61
C ASP A 120 -9.72 -1.67 -21.07
N ALA A 121 -8.47 -1.80 -21.53
CA ALA A 121 -8.11 -1.54 -22.91
C ALA A 121 -8.83 -2.49 -23.88
N ALA A 122 -8.86 -3.80 -23.58
CA ALA A 122 -9.57 -4.78 -24.39
C ALA A 122 -11.09 -4.51 -24.42
N LEU A 123 -11.69 -4.11 -23.29
CA LEU A 123 -13.10 -3.75 -23.24
C LEU A 123 -13.40 -2.47 -24.04
N ALA A 124 -12.48 -1.50 -24.02
CA ALA A 124 -12.62 -0.28 -24.81
C ALA A 124 -12.62 -0.57 -26.32
N GLU A 125 -11.75 -1.48 -26.79
CA GLU A 125 -11.75 -1.94 -28.19
C GLU A 125 -13.06 -2.65 -28.56
N VAL A 126 -13.55 -3.56 -27.72
CA VAL A 126 -14.82 -4.27 -27.96
C VAL A 126 -16.01 -3.28 -28.01
N ARG A 127 -16.00 -2.24 -27.18
CA ARG A 127 -17.05 -1.20 -27.17
C ARG A 127 -17.07 -0.34 -28.42
N GLN A 128 -15.94 -0.11 -29.08
CA GLN A 128 -15.88 0.68 -30.32
C GLN A 128 -16.69 0.04 -31.46
N GLY A 129 -16.81 -1.30 -31.46
CA GLY A 129 -17.59 -2.05 -32.45
C GLY A 129 -18.97 -2.51 -31.98
N ALA A 130 -19.35 -2.23 -30.72
CA ALA A 130 -20.60 -2.73 -30.16
C ALA A 130 -21.80 -1.86 -30.56
N VAL A 131 -22.82 -2.47 -31.13
CA VAL A 131 -24.12 -1.83 -31.37
C VAL A 131 -24.95 -1.93 -30.09
N HIS A 132 -25.55 -0.82 -29.65
CA HIS A 132 -26.43 -0.83 -28.48
C HIS A 132 -27.56 -1.85 -28.66
N ALA A 133 -27.78 -2.71 -27.66
CA ALA A 133 -28.89 -3.65 -27.67
C ALA A 133 -30.19 -2.90 -27.34
N GLY A 134 -30.89 -2.45 -28.38
CA GLY A 134 -32.19 -1.81 -28.30
C GLY A 134 -32.46 -0.91 -29.52
N ASP A 135 -33.69 -0.91 -30.00
CA ASP A 135 -34.13 0.06 -31.01
C ASP A 135 -34.20 1.47 -30.39
N ALA A 136 -34.02 2.50 -31.22
CA ALA A 136 -33.93 3.91 -30.80
C ALA A 136 -35.20 4.44 -30.10
N ASP A 137 -36.31 3.72 -30.16
CA ASP A 137 -37.55 4.07 -29.47
C ASP A 137 -38.21 2.81 -28.86
N PRO A 138 -38.04 2.57 -27.54
CA PRO A 138 -38.65 1.42 -26.87
C PRO A 138 -40.17 1.60 -26.63
N TYR A 139 -40.75 2.77 -26.91
CA TYR A 139 -42.18 3.01 -26.76
C TYR A 139 -42.83 3.14 -28.15
N LYS A 140 -43.32 2.03 -28.70
CA LYS A 140 -44.31 2.12 -29.78
C LYS A 140 -45.58 2.72 -29.19
N GLU A 141 -46.02 3.87 -29.69
CA GLU A 141 -47.34 4.45 -29.41
C GLU A 141 -48.42 3.46 -29.84
N SER A 142 -48.88 2.63 -28.91
CA SER A 142 -50.08 1.84 -29.08
C SER A 142 -51.28 2.75 -28.99
N ALA A 143 -51.88 3.06 -30.14
CA ALA A 143 -53.27 3.42 -30.33
C ALA A 143 -53.85 4.45 -29.33
N ALA A 144 -53.49 5.74 -29.46
CA ALA A 144 -54.34 6.81 -28.95
C ALA A 144 -55.48 7.04 -29.96
N GLY A 145 -56.69 6.65 -29.53
CA GLY A 145 -57.88 6.51 -30.37
C GLY A 145 -58.33 7.77 -31.10
N GLU A 146 -59.05 7.51 -32.20
CA GLU A 146 -59.86 8.49 -32.93
C GLU A 146 -60.79 9.25 -31.98
N PRO A 147 -60.76 10.60 -31.98
CA PRO A 147 -61.92 11.39 -31.61
C PRO A 147 -62.72 11.77 -32.85
N ALA A 148 -64.02 11.49 -32.75
CA ALA A 148 -65.09 11.64 -33.71
C ALA A 148 -65.10 12.93 -34.55
N ALA A 149 -65.54 12.76 -35.80
CA ALA A 149 -65.94 13.81 -36.72
C ALA A 149 -67.09 14.65 -36.14
N TYR A 150 -66.97 15.98 -36.24
CA TYR A 150 -68.09 16.91 -36.15
C TYR A 150 -68.31 17.47 -37.55
N GLU A 151 -69.36 17.00 -38.22
CA GLU A 151 -69.87 17.61 -39.45
C GLU A 151 -70.60 18.91 -39.07
N ASP A 152 -70.07 20.05 -39.50
CA ASP A 152 -70.70 21.35 -39.40
C ASP A 152 -71.45 21.62 -40.73
N ASP A 153 -72.71 21.18 -40.81
CA ASP A 153 -73.60 21.44 -41.95
C ASP A 153 -74.47 22.67 -41.67
N GLU A 154 -73.88 23.86 -41.84
CA GLU A 154 -74.63 25.11 -41.97
C GLU A 154 -74.69 25.54 -43.45
N ARG A 155 -75.66 25.03 -44.21
CA ARG A 155 -76.23 25.76 -45.36
C ARG A 155 -77.74 25.58 -45.50
N ARG A 156 -78.48 26.64 -45.13
CA ARG A 156 -79.65 27.07 -45.92
C ARG A 156 -79.97 28.55 -45.71
N PRO A 157 -79.95 29.35 -46.78
CA PRO A 157 -81.11 30.16 -47.18
C PRO A 157 -81.42 29.90 -48.67
N ASP A 158 -82.63 30.04 -49.23
CA ASP A 158 -83.92 30.63 -48.82
C ASP A 158 -85.08 29.65 -49.11
#